data_AF-A0A011PW82-F1
#
_entry.id   AF-A0A011PW82-F1
#
_cell.length_a   1.000
_cell.length_b   1.000
_cell.length_c   1.000
_cell.angle_alpha   90.00
_cell.angle_beta   90.00
_cell.angle_gamma   90.00
#
_symmetry.space_group_name_H-M   'P 1'
#
loop_
_entity.id
_entity.type
_entity.pdbx_description
1 polymer ?
#
loop_
_entity_poly.entity_id
_entity_poly.type
_entity_poly.pdbx_seq_one_letter_code
_entity_poly.pdbx_strand_id
1 'polypeptide(L)' 'MREELGLTAGRATLIGVYPFARRHEVVIAYHLPAHGEIRLNEELAEFRLIAPEKLKPWDFGTGLAVRDWLERQGR' A
#
# COMPACT_ATOMS: atom_id res chain seq x y z
N MET A 1 -7.11 -1.86 7.07
CA MET A 1 -6.61 -3.26 6.99
C MET A 1 -7.49 -4.28 7.71
N ARG A 2 -7.58 -4.30 9.06
CA ARG A 2 -8.44 -5.29 9.74
C ARG A 2 -9.92 -5.06 9.42
N GLU A 3 -10.34 -3.80 9.46
CA GLU A 3 -11.72 -3.38 9.15
C GLU A 3 -12.07 -3.61 7.67
N GLU A 4 -11.17 -3.22 6.76
CA GLU A 4 -11.44 -3.27 5.31
C GLU A 4 -11.15 -4.62 4.63
N LEU A 5 -10.18 -5.40 5.13
CA LEU A 5 -9.68 -6.64 4.49
C LEU A 5 -9.70 -7.88 5.40
N GLY A 6 -10.03 -7.74 6.69
CA GLY A 6 -10.01 -8.83 7.66
C GLY A 6 -8.60 -9.32 8.07
N LEU A 7 -7.54 -8.71 7.55
CA LEU A 7 -6.16 -9.18 7.75
C LEU A 7 -5.55 -8.68 9.07
N THR A 8 -4.63 -9.48 9.63
CA THR A 8 -3.80 -9.08 10.78
C THR A 8 -2.43 -8.57 10.31
N ALA A 9 -2.06 -7.37 10.78
CA ALA A 9 -0.81 -6.71 10.43
C ALA A 9 0.38 -7.28 11.21
N GLY A 10 1.48 -7.52 10.52
CA GLY A 10 2.80 -7.75 11.12
C GLY A 10 3.58 -6.44 11.31
N ARG A 11 4.92 -6.54 11.34
CA ARG A 11 5.79 -5.38 11.57
C ARG A 11 5.73 -4.39 10.41
N ALA A 12 5.38 -3.14 10.71
CA ALA A 12 5.42 -2.06 9.75
C ALA A 12 6.83 -1.49 9.56
N THR A 13 7.16 -1.18 8.32
CA THR A 13 8.36 -0.47 7.90
C THR A 13 7.92 0.77 7.13
N LEU A 14 8.40 1.94 7.55
CA LEU A 14 8.09 3.18 6.85
C LEU A 14 8.69 3.16 5.44
N ILE A 15 7.83 3.35 4.44
CA ILE A 15 8.27 3.61 3.07
C ILE A 15 8.62 5.11 2.98
N GLY A 16 7.67 6.00 3.25
CA GLY A 16 7.89 7.44 3.17
C GLY A 16 6.67 8.27 3.52
N VAL A 17 6.84 9.58 3.46
CA VAL A 17 5.81 10.60 3.72
C VAL A 17 5.70 11.49 2.49
N TYR A 18 4.51 11.59 1.91
CA TYR A 18 4.27 12.25 0.62
C TYR A 18 3.21 13.34 0.76
N PRO A 19 3.45 14.54 0.20
CA PRO A 19 2.43 15.59 0.19
C PRO A 19 1.32 15.24 -0.81
N PHE A 20 0.07 15.44 -0.40
CA PHE A 20 -1.08 15.38 -1.30
C PHE A 20 -1.81 16.73 -1.35
N ALA A 21 -1.10 17.70 -1.93
CA ALA A 21 -1.46 19.12 -1.88
C ALA A 21 -2.86 19.44 -2.42
N ARG A 22 -3.34 18.71 -3.44
CA ARG A 22 -4.68 18.91 -4.02
C ARG A 22 -5.83 18.74 -3.01
N ARG A 23 -5.60 17.99 -1.93
CA ARG A 23 -6.56 17.79 -0.85
C ARG A 23 -6.11 18.39 0.49
N HIS A 24 -4.99 19.11 0.51
CA HIS A 24 -4.33 19.55 1.75
C HIS A 24 -4.07 18.38 2.73
N GLU A 25 -3.72 17.21 2.19
CA GLU A 25 -3.50 15.98 2.94
C GLU A 25 -2.01 15.57 2.91
N VAL A 26 -1.64 14.69 3.84
CA VAL A 26 -0.34 14.02 3.88
C VAL A 26 -0.56 12.51 3.84
N VAL A 27 0.13 11.83 2.94
CA VAL A 27 0.10 10.37 2.83
C VAL A 27 1.32 9.79 3.52
N ILE A 28 1.11 8.96 4.54
CA ILE A 28 2.17 8.24 5.25
C ILE A 28 2.08 6.77 4.84
N ALA A 29 3.07 6.27 4.09
CA ALA A 29 3.03 4.93 3.52
C ALA A 29 3.94 3.95 4.27
N TYR A 30 3.39 2.78 4.60
CA TYR A 30 4.09 1.68 5.27
C TYR A 30 4.03 0.40 4.45
N HIS A 31 5.11 -0.39 4.52
CA HIS A 31 5.14 -1.78 4.07
C HIS A 31 5.05 -2.69 5.30
N LEU A 32 4.18 -3.70 5.27
CA LEU A 32 4.06 -4.68 6.32
C LEU A 32 3.61 -6.05 5.76
N PRO A 33 4.09 -7.16 6.33
CA PRO A 33 3.52 -8.47 6.06
C PRO A 33 2.13 -8.57 6.71
N ALA A 34 1.22 -9.24 6.02
CA ALA A 34 -0.17 -9.42 6.43
C ALA A 34 -0.55 -10.90 6.42
N HIS A 35 -1.34 -11.33 7.39
CA HIS A 35 -1.79 -12.72 7.49
C HIS A 35 -3.29 -12.82 7.72
N GLY A 36 -3.92 -13.84 7.14
CA GLY A 36 -5.35 -14.13 7.26
C GLY A 36 -6.01 -14.39 5.91
N GLU A 37 -7.33 -14.56 5.94
CA GLU A 37 -8.18 -14.62 4.76
C GLU A 37 -8.62 -13.20 4.37
N ILE A 38 -8.56 -12.86 3.08
CA ILE A 38 -8.99 -11.55 2.59
C ILE A 38 -10.51 -11.53 2.52
N ARG A 39 -11.13 -10.59 3.23
CA ARG A 39 -12.57 -10.34 3.19
C ARG A 39 -12.82 -8.85 2.98
N LEU A 40 -13.43 -8.50 1.86
CA LEU A 40 -13.78 -7.12 1.52
C LEU A 40 -15.03 -6.69 2.32
N ASN A 41 -15.03 -5.44 2.79
CA ASN A 41 -16.22 -4.77 3.29
C ASN A 41 -16.87 -3.92 2.16
N GLU A 42 -17.90 -3.13 2.50
CA GLU A 42 -18.62 -2.26 1.58
C GLU A 42 -17.80 -1.10 0.98
N GLU A 43 -16.63 -0.77 1.56
CA GLU A 43 -15.78 0.32 1.08
C GLU A 43 -14.91 -0.10 -0.11
N LEU A 44 -14.71 -1.41 -0.32
CA LEU A 44 -13.82 -1.95 -1.34
C LEU A 44 -14.57 -2.82 -2.35
N ALA A 45 -14.50 -2.41 -3.62
CA ALA A 45 -15.14 -3.15 -4.71
C ALA A 45 -14.38 -4.44 -5.09
N GLU A 46 -13.04 -4.44 -5.04
CA GLU A 46 -12.19 -5.56 -5.47
C GLU A 46 -10.81 -5.48 -4.79
N PHE A 47 -10.15 -6.63 -4.64
CA PHE A 47 -8.71 -6.68 -4.37
C PHE A 47 -7.97 -7.49 -5.45
N ARG A 48 -6.69 -7.17 -5.65
CA ARG A 48 -5.78 -7.97 -6.49
C ARG A 48 -4.48 -8.20 -5.76
N LEU A 49 -3.95 -9.42 -5.86
CA LEU A 49 -2.60 -9.76 -5.43
C LEU A 49 -1.69 -9.69 -6.65
N ILE A 50 -0.75 -8.76 -6.61
CA ILE A 50 0.19 -8.51 -7.71
C ILE A 50 1.59 -8.84 -7.20
N ALA A 51 2.28 -9.76 -7.88
CA ALA A 51 3.67 -10.08 -7.57
C ALA A 51 4.56 -8.84 -7.83
N PRO A 52 5.58 -8.56 -7.00
CA PRO A 52 6.40 -7.35 -7.13
C PRO A 52 6.95 -7.11 -8.54
N GLU A 53 7.38 -8.16 -9.22
CA GLU A 53 7.94 -8.12 -10.58
C GLU A 53 6.92 -7.75 -11.67
N LYS A 54 5.62 -7.83 -11.37
CA LYS A 54 4.53 -7.43 -12.26
C LYS A 54 3.93 -6.06 -11.88
N LEU A 55 4.32 -5.52 -10.73
CA LEU A 55 3.80 -4.25 -10.25
C LEU A 55 4.51 -3.09 -10.95
N LYS A 56 3.74 -2.14 -11.46
CA LYS A 56 4.27 -0.89 -12.04
C LYS A 56 3.81 0.29 -11.20
N PRO A 57 4.71 1.21 -10.81
CA PRO A 57 4.30 2.44 -10.15
C PRO A 57 3.55 3.35 -11.13
N TRP A 58 2.84 4.32 -10.58
CA TRP A 58 2.14 5.37 -11.32
C TRP A 58 2.46 6.75 -10.75
N ASP A 59 2.25 7.80 -11.53
CA ASP A 59 2.85 9.12 -11.26
C ASP A 59 2.06 9.99 -10.25
N PHE A 60 1.06 9.44 -9.56
CA PHE A 60 0.19 10.22 -8.68
C PHE A 60 -0.23 9.45 -7.42
N GLY A 61 -0.68 10.19 -6.40
CA GLY A 61 -1.19 9.62 -5.15
C GLY A 61 -0.20 8.65 -4.51
N THR A 62 -0.65 7.43 -4.25
CA THR A 62 0.16 6.36 -3.63
C THR A 62 1.20 5.74 -4.56
N GLY A 63 1.19 6.06 -5.86
CA GLY A 63 2.13 5.49 -6.83
C GLY A 63 3.60 5.87 -6.58
N LEU A 64 3.84 7.04 -5.97
CA LEU A 64 5.17 7.44 -5.49
C LEU A 64 5.69 6.48 -4.41
N ALA A 65 4.82 6.07 -3.48
CA ALA A 65 5.18 5.10 -2.45
C ALA A 65 5.47 3.71 -3.05
N VAL A 66 4.72 3.32 -4.09
CA VAL A 66 4.96 2.05 -4.79
C VAL A 66 6.33 2.06 -5.48
N ARG A 67 6.71 3.18 -6.12
CA ARG A 67 8.02 3.33 -6.75
C ARG A 67 9.14 3.19 -5.72
N ASP A 68 9.08 3.98 -4.66
CA ASP A 68 10.11 3.98 -3.62
C ASP A 68 10.20 2.60 -2.91
N TRP A 69 9.08 1.89 -2.79
CA TRP A 69 9.08 0.51 -2.28
C TRP A 69 9.76 -0.46 -3.26
N LEU A 70 9.41 -0.44 -4.55
CA LEU A 70 10.03 -1.30 -5.57
C LEU A 70 11.53 -1.08 -5.67
N GLU A 71 11.99 0.18 -5.63
CA GLU A 71 13.42 0.53 -5.63
C GLU A 71 14.19 -0.07 -4.44
N ARG A 72 13.52 -0.24 -3.29
CA ARG A 72 14.09 -0.88 -2.10
C ARG A 72 14.07 -2.41 -2.16
N GLN A 73 13.18 -3.03 -2.94
CA GLN A 73 13.10 -4.49 -3.09
C GLN A 73 14.18 -5.06 -4.04
N GLY A 74 14.76 -4.22 -4.91
CA GLY A 74 15.82 -4.62 -5.86
C GLY A 74 17.26 -4.56 -5.30
N ARG A 75 17.43 -4.31 -4.00
CA ARG A 75 18.71 -4.38 -3.28
C ARG A 75 18.66 -5.55 -2.30
#